data_AF-A0A2K8X0B9-F1
#
_entry.id   AF-A0A2K8X0B9-F1
#
_cell.length_a   1.000
_cell.length_b   1.000
_cell.length_c   1.000
_cell.angle_alpha   90.00
_cell.angle_beta   90.00
_cell.angle_gamma   90.00
#
_symmetry.space_group_name_H-M   'P 1'
#
loop_
_entity.id
_entity.type
_entity.pdbx_description
1 polymer ?
#
loop_
_entity_poly.entity_id
_entity_poly.type
_entity_poly.pdbx_seq_one_letter_code
_entity_poly.pdbx_strand_id
1 'polypeptide(L)'
;MYFKYNKAIVVLSIIKNKPTMTQSNLFSLNNMETDVWSALQGSINDFNHKEDIDFWAQSSLKRGAEDALAKIANKNGFTTGNGYIDPPKNGNGFRAMFGLQILLGYKIRYKATANIGYGQRYGDFGFTNSLHVAAYNGGLGVGVGKNNFTVDVTAAINLTAGGGHGTPLQSYSSNYNSPIPNLNDFKNSFSYGQLLTWNSNVNNNQFSLDDIQRQGMIGFRLGDFNVSSNNDTSMLYFGDGGDRSWTGGLTVSTPLFEVGFQDFSGKYTENAASETKLKTLRKAIKDIKASDLSKTEKAEKTAIFDKQLSELTDNSLHTQNSYQRNLNKASTYFRINNNGNNATIDFIGDAWLQNFIHRSINDLRFDYQHQKTELWGGKTY
;
A
#
# COMPACT_ATOMS: atom_id res chain seq x y z
N MET A 1 20.96 31.23 -18.95
CA MET A 1 22.30 30.79 -18.51
C MET A 1 22.12 29.99 -17.23
N TYR A 2 22.64 28.77 -17.22
CA TYR A 2 22.50 27.76 -16.16
C TYR A 2 23.10 28.22 -14.82
N PHE A 3 22.46 27.83 -13.70
CA PHE A 3 23.20 27.37 -12.54
C PHE A 3 22.61 26.06 -12.00
N LYS A 4 23.40 24.99 -12.19
CA LYS A 4 23.33 23.70 -11.51
C LYS A 4 23.64 23.92 -10.02
N TYR A 5 22.91 23.27 -9.12
CA TYR A 5 23.42 22.95 -7.79
C TYR A 5 23.32 21.44 -7.54
N ASN A 6 24.49 20.86 -7.29
CA ASN A 6 24.72 19.44 -7.04
C ASN A 6 24.28 19.06 -5.63
N LYS A 7 23.64 17.88 -5.54
CA LYS A 7 23.17 17.24 -4.31
C LYS A 7 24.32 16.46 -3.64
N ALA A 8 24.45 16.56 -2.32
CA ALA A 8 25.31 15.68 -1.52
C ALA A 8 24.45 14.68 -0.71
N ILE A 9 24.87 13.41 -0.64
CA ILE A 9 24.22 12.35 0.15
C ILE A 9 25.31 11.55 0.90
N VAL A 10 25.14 11.39 2.22
CA VAL A 10 26.00 10.62 3.15
C VAL A 10 25.25 9.36 3.66
N VAL A 11 25.97 8.25 3.93
CA VAL A 11 25.47 6.86 4.18
C VAL A 11 26.19 6.18 5.37
N LEU A 12 25.50 5.32 6.17
CA LEU A 12 26.05 4.49 7.27
C LEU A 12 25.36 3.07 7.39
N SER A 13 26.02 2.06 7.99
CA SER A 13 25.74 0.57 7.93
C SER A 13 26.10 -0.24 9.22
N ILE A 14 25.47 -1.41 9.51
CA ILE A 14 25.65 -2.39 10.63
C ILE A 14 24.95 -3.78 10.40
N ILE A 15 25.59 -4.93 10.66
CA ILE A 15 24.98 -6.31 10.61
C ILE A 15 25.22 -7.02 11.96
N LYS A 16 24.46 -8.07 12.32
CA LYS A 16 24.96 -9.16 13.20
C LYS A 16 24.25 -10.52 13.08
N ASN A 17 25.11 -11.54 13.16
CA ASN A 17 24.83 -12.96 13.31
C ASN A 17 24.40 -13.33 14.76
N LYS A 18 23.61 -14.42 14.84
CA LYS A 18 23.13 -15.22 16.01
C LYS A 18 23.97 -15.15 17.30
N PRO A 19 23.33 -15.24 18.50
CA PRO A 19 22.96 -16.56 19.06
C PRO A 19 21.63 -16.65 19.85
N THR A 20 21.19 -17.91 20.00
CA THR A 20 20.24 -18.57 20.93
C THR A 20 19.22 -17.73 21.72
N MET A 21 17.94 -18.01 21.44
CA MET A 21 16.76 -17.53 22.17
C MET A 21 16.67 -18.08 23.60
N THR A 22 16.46 -17.17 24.54
CA THR A 22 15.65 -17.42 25.75
C THR A 22 14.53 -16.38 25.79
N GLN A 23 13.35 -16.82 26.20
CA GLN A 23 12.10 -16.07 26.27
C GLN A 23 12.27 -14.67 26.89
N SER A 24 11.83 -13.63 26.19
CA SER A 24 11.25 -12.43 26.82
C SER A 24 10.60 -11.53 25.76
N ASN A 25 9.34 -11.16 26.03
CA ASN A 25 8.51 -10.12 25.39
C ASN A 25 8.77 -9.83 23.90
N LEU A 26 7.90 -10.36 23.06
CA LEU A 26 7.82 -10.03 21.63
C LEU A 26 7.49 -8.53 21.48
N PHE A 27 8.54 -7.73 21.29
CA PHE A 27 8.54 -6.31 20.92
C PHE A 27 8.00 -5.32 21.98
N SER A 28 8.84 -4.36 22.39
CA SER A 28 8.40 -3.17 23.14
C SER A 28 7.78 -2.14 22.19
N LEU A 29 6.70 -2.50 21.49
CA LEU A 29 5.97 -1.60 20.57
C LEU A 29 5.45 -0.34 21.28
N ASN A 30 5.16 -0.42 22.58
CA ASN A 30 4.65 0.69 23.40
C ASN A 30 5.57 1.91 23.45
N ASN A 31 6.86 1.77 23.12
CA ASN A 31 7.83 2.87 23.15
C ASN A 31 8.22 3.35 21.75
N MET A 32 7.82 2.66 20.67
CA MET A 32 8.17 3.06 19.29
C MET A 32 7.47 4.36 18.90
N GLU A 33 6.19 4.52 19.25
CA GLU A 33 5.45 5.76 19.02
C GLU A 33 6.11 6.93 19.75
N THR A 34 6.44 6.76 21.03
CA THR A 34 7.11 7.79 21.84
C THR A 34 8.52 8.12 21.33
N ASP A 35 9.31 7.13 20.94
CA ASP A 35 10.69 7.34 20.44
C ASP A 35 10.70 8.03 19.06
N VAL A 36 9.82 7.62 18.15
CA VAL A 36 9.65 8.26 16.83
C VAL A 36 9.07 9.66 16.99
N TRP A 37 8.03 9.82 17.82
CA TRP A 37 7.39 11.10 18.07
C TRP A 37 8.34 12.09 18.75
N SER A 38 9.14 11.66 19.72
CA SER A 38 10.14 12.50 20.39
C SER A 38 11.24 12.97 19.44
N ALA A 39 11.66 12.11 18.51
CA ALA A 39 12.64 12.48 17.49
C ALA A 39 12.07 13.41 16.41
N LEU A 40 10.82 13.20 16.02
CA LEU A 40 10.09 14.13 15.14
C LEU A 40 9.88 15.49 15.82
N GLN A 41 9.47 15.51 17.10
CA GLN A 41 9.31 16.73 17.89
C GLN A 41 10.64 17.46 18.13
N GLY A 42 11.71 16.75 18.46
CA GLY A 42 13.06 17.33 18.56
C GLY A 42 13.53 17.94 17.24
N SER A 43 13.23 17.26 16.13
CA SER A 43 13.52 17.79 14.79
C SER A 43 12.69 19.02 14.47
N ILE A 44 11.40 19.07 14.84
CA ILE A 44 10.53 20.23 14.67
C ILE A 44 10.99 21.41 15.55
N ASN A 45 11.49 21.17 16.76
CA ASN A 45 12.04 22.23 17.62
C ASN A 45 13.33 22.84 17.05
N ASP A 46 14.15 22.02 16.39
CA ASP A 46 15.34 22.46 15.64
C ASP A 46 14.99 23.33 14.41
N PHE A 47 13.75 23.26 13.91
CA PHE A 47 13.27 24.09 12.81
C PHE A 47 13.13 25.56 13.22
N ASN A 48 12.71 25.80 14.45
CA ASN A 48 12.52 27.16 15.00
C ASN A 48 13.82 27.98 15.11
N HIS A 49 14.98 27.38 14.80
CA HIS A 49 16.30 27.98 14.95
C HIS A 49 17.12 28.02 13.64
N LYS A 50 16.54 27.68 12.48
CA LYS A 50 17.26 27.64 11.19
C LYS A 50 16.45 28.31 10.07
N GLU A 51 17.10 29.18 9.29
CA GLU A 51 16.49 29.93 8.19
C GLU A 51 16.30 29.10 6.89
N ASP A 52 16.97 27.95 6.78
CA ASP A 52 16.95 27.09 5.58
C ASP A 52 16.25 25.74 5.86
N ILE A 53 15.05 25.61 5.29
CA ILE A 53 14.20 24.42 5.29
C ILE A 53 14.93 23.19 4.73
N ASP A 54 15.71 23.34 3.65
CA ASP A 54 16.35 22.24 2.97
C ASP A 54 17.51 21.70 3.81
N PHE A 55 18.31 22.61 4.38
CA PHE A 55 19.37 22.24 5.32
C PHE A 55 18.80 21.59 6.59
N TRP A 56 17.72 22.13 7.15
CA TRP A 56 17.07 21.55 8.32
C TRP A 56 16.52 20.14 8.05
N ALA A 57 15.81 19.95 6.94
CA ALA A 57 15.24 18.65 6.57
C ALA A 57 16.32 17.60 6.31
N GLN A 58 17.40 17.98 5.62
CA GLN A 58 18.52 17.08 5.31
C GLN A 58 19.45 16.81 6.50
N SER A 59 19.44 17.67 7.53
CA SER A 59 20.37 17.56 8.65
C SER A 59 19.69 17.16 9.95
N SER A 60 18.81 17.99 10.51
CA SER A 60 18.20 17.77 11.83
C SER A 60 17.10 16.71 11.76
N LEU A 61 16.17 16.85 10.81
CA LEU A 61 15.06 15.90 10.66
C LEU A 61 15.53 14.51 10.25
N LYS A 62 16.41 14.46 9.25
CA LYS A 62 17.04 13.21 8.80
C LYS A 62 17.77 12.50 9.94
N ARG A 63 18.68 13.19 10.64
CA ARG A 63 19.45 12.58 11.75
C ARG A 63 18.56 12.16 12.92
N GLY A 64 17.57 12.98 13.29
CA GLY A 64 16.64 12.63 14.36
C GLY A 64 15.85 11.35 14.06
N ALA A 65 15.33 11.24 12.83
CA ALA A 65 14.64 10.04 12.38
C ALA A 65 15.58 8.82 12.31
N GLU A 66 16.79 8.99 11.77
CA GLU A 66 17.82 7.94 11.72
C GLU A 66 18.22 7.45 13.13
N ASP A 67 18.42 8.37 14.08
CA ASP A 67 18.74 8.06 15.48
C ASP A 67 17.59 7.33 16.19
N ALA A 68 16.34 7.73 15.96
CA ALA A 68 15.18 7.06 16.54
C ALA A 68 15.05 5.63 16.01
N LEU A 69 15.15 5.47 14.69
CA LEU A 69 15.10 4.16 14.05
C LEU A 69 16.28 3.28 14.51
N ALA A 70 17.48 3.83 14.66
CA ALA A 70 18.64 3.13 15.21
C ALA A 70 18.45 2.76 16.69
N LYS A 71 17.85 3.63 17.51
CA LYS A 71 17.53 3.33 18.92
C LYS A 71 16.50 2.23 19.03
N ILE A 72 15.44 2.27 18.22
CA ILE A 72 14.42 1.21 18.15
C ILE A 72 15.06 -0.10 17.66
N ALA A 73 15.92 -0.02 16.64
CA ALA A 73 16.66 -1.16 16.13
C ALA A 73 17.51 -1.81 17.23
N ASN A 74 18.35 -1.03 17.91
CA ASN A 74 19.24 -1.48 18.98
C ASN A 74 18.46 -2.01 20.20
N LYS A 75 17.39 -1.34 20.62
CA LYS A 75 16.53 -1.78 21.75
C LYS A 75 15.88 -3.13 21.50
N ASN A 76 15.63 -3.49 20.24
CA ASN A 76 15.01 -4.75 19.85
C ASN A 76 16.02 -5.76 19.25
N GLY A 77 17.33 -5.51 19.39
CA GLY A 77 18.38 -6.44 18.95
C GLY A 77 18.62 -6.51 17.44
N PHE A 78 18.14 -5.54 16.66
CA PHE A 78 18.36 -5.43 15.22
C PHE A 78 19.69 -4.72 14.91
N THR A 79 20.27 -4.98 13.73
CA THR A 79 21.51 -4.35 13.24
C THR A 79 21.30 -3.78 11.82
N THR A 80 21.79 -2.56 11.57
CA THR A 80 21.46 -1.66 10.43
C THR A 80 22.34 -1.71 9.14
N GLY A 81 22.29 -2.72 8.24
CA GLY A 81 23.34 -2.98 7.21
C GLY A 81 23.30 -2.14 5.92
N ASN A 82 24.43 -2.00 5.20
CA ASN A 82 24.48 -1.39 3.85
C ASN A 82 24.30 -2.48 2.79
N GLY A 83 23.35 -2.26 1.87
CA GLY A 83 23.43 -2.64 0.46
C GLY A 83 23.64 -4.12 0.15
N TYR A 84 22.62 -4.76 -0.44
CA TYR A 84 22.57 -6.17 -0.80
C TYR A 84 22.44 -7.10 0.42
N ILE A 85 21.24 -7.13 1.00
CA ILE A 85 20.86 -8.26 1.85
C ILE A 85 20.48 -9.39 0.89
N ASP A 86 21.42 -10.31 0.66
CA ASP A 86 21.11 -11.61 0.07
C ASP A 86 19.78 -12.11 0.68
N PRO A 87 18.84 -12.65 -0.10
CA PRO A 87 17.70 -13.37 0.47
C PRO A 87 18.26 -14.30 1.56
N PRO A 88 17.56 -14.53 2.69
CA PRO A 88 18.05 -15.52 3.65
C PRO A 88 18.35 -16.76 2.82
N LYS A 89 19.51 -17.42 3.00
CA LYS A 89 20.06 -18.38 2.01
C LYS A 89 19.07 -19.45 1.50
N ASN A 90 17.90 -19.60 2.13
CA ASN A 90 16.80 -20.48 1.76
C ASN A 90 15.39 -19.81 1.73
N GLY A 91 15.25 -18.50 1.52
CA GLY A 91 13.94 -17.80 1.56
C GLY A 91 13.26 -17.72 2.94
N ASN A 92 13.91 -18.26 3.99
CA ASN A 92 13.39 -18.40 5.34
C ASN A 92 13.88 -17.30 6.28
N GLY A 93 13.00 -16.51 6.89
CA GLY A 93 13.37 -15.66 8.00
C GLY A 93 12.56 -14.38 8.18
N PHE A 94 12.81 -13.73 9.31
CA PHE A 94 12.29 -12.43 9.67
C PHE A 94 13.05 -11.31 8.94
N ARG A 95 12.33 -10.29 8.48
CA ARG A 95 12.86 -9.09 7.86
C ARG A 95 12.12 -7.86 8.37
N ALA A 96 12.87 -6.77 8.54
CA ALA A 96 12.33 -5.45 8.81
C ALA A 96 12.89 -4.49 7.77
N MET A 97 12.06 -3.59 7.26
CA MET A 97 12.41 -2.53 6.34
C MET A 97 11.86 -1.21 6.84
N PHE A 98 12.67 -0.17 6.82
CA PHE A 98 12.26 1.18 7.18
C PHE A 98 12.48 2.10 6.00
N GLY A 99 11.52 2.98 5.73
CA GLY A 99 11.60 3.93 4.64
C GLY A 99 11.34 5.34 5.14
N LEU A 100 12.13 6.29 4.65
CA LEU A 100 11.84 7.72 4.77
C LEU A 100 11.90 8.34 3.38
N GLN A 101 10.84 9.05 3.01
CA GLN A 101 10.77 9.81 1.78
C GLN A 101 10.37 11.24 2.11
N ILE A 102 11.14 12.19 1.56
CA ILE A 102 10.92 13.62 1.73
C ILE A 102 10.80 14.22 0.34
N LEU A 103 9.69 14.90 0.09
CA LEU A 103 9.46 15.65 -1.13
C LEU A 103 9.48 17.14 -0.83
N LEU A 104 10.46 17.81 -1.43
CA LEU A 104 10.68 19.25 -1.33
C LEU A 104 10.03 19.93 -2.55
N GLY A 105 9.04 20.78 -2.28
CA GLY A 105 8.29 21.59 -3.25
C GLY A 105 7.64 22.77 -2.53
N TYR A 106 6.61 23.40 -3.11
CA TYR A 106 5.90 24.53 -2.47
C TYR A 106 5.33 24.21 -1.07
N LYS A 107 5.10 22.93 -0.77
CA LYS A 107 4.86 22.39 0.58
C LYS A 107 5.73 21.17 0.80
N ILE A 108 6.32 21.04 1.99
CA ILE A 108 7.11 19.87 2.35
C ILE A 108 6.18 18.69 2.62
N ARG A 109 6.48 17.56 1.98
CA ARG A 109 5.75 16.31 2.18
C ARG A 109 6.68 15.23 2.71
N TYR A 110 6.18 14.48 3.68
CA TYR A 110 6.89 13.43 4.37
C TYR A 110 6.12 12.12 4.22
N LYS A 111 6.88 11.03 4.11
CA LYS A 111 6.39 9.68 4.30
C LYS A 111 7.42 8.87 5.07
N ALA A 112 7.00 8.27 6.17
CA ALA A 112 7.76 7.28 6.92
C ALA A 112 7.06 5.93 6.81
N THR A 113 7.82 4.85 6.62
CA THR A 113 7.31 3.49 6.56
C THR A 113 8.10 2.56 7.46
N ALA A 114 7.40 1.60 8.06
CA ALA A 114 7.97 0.51 8.83
C ALA A 114 7.26 -0.78 8.42
N ASN A 115 8.00 -1.70 7.83
CA ASN A 115 7.48 -2.97 7.33
C ASN A 115 8.22 -4.10 8.00
N ILE A 116 7.51 -5.04 8.61
CA ILE A 116 8.08 -6.25 9.19
C ILE A 116 7.43 -7.46 8.55
N GLY A 117 8.20 -8.50 8.31
CA GLY A 117 7.74 -9.67 7.59
C GLY A 117 8.47 -10.93 8.01
N TYR A 118 7.80 -12.04 7.87
CA TYR A 118 8.40 -13.36 7.98
C TYR A 118 8.06 -14.13 6.71
N GLY A 119 9.06 -14.81 6.17
CA GLY A 119 8.92 -15.64 4.97
C GLY A 119 9.47 -17.02 5.21
N GLN A 120 8.87 -18.00 4.53
CA GLN A 120 9.36 -19.35 4.44
C GLN A 120 9.27 -19.88 3.01
N ARG A 121 10.19 -20.73 2.61
CA ARG A 121 10.20 -21.46 1.35
C ARG A 121 10.40 -22.95 1.61
N TYR A 122 9.56 -23.74 0.97
CA TYR A 122 9.54 -25.20 0.96
C TYR A 122 9.55 -25.67 -0.49
N GLY A 123 10.76 -25.78 -1.06
CA GLY A 123 10.94 -26.18 -2.47
C GLY A 123 10.27 -25.19 -3.43
N ASP A 124 9.23 -25.67 -4.11
CA ASP A 124 8.45 -24.92 -5.09
C ASP A 124 7.33 -24.06 -4.47
N PHE A 125 7.24 -24.02 -3.14
CA PHE A 125 6.25 -23.23 -2.41
C PHE A 125 6.91 -22.18 -1.52
N GLY A 126 6.34 -20.99 -1.48
CA GLY A 126 6.71 -19.88 -0.61
C GLY A 126 5.51 -19.39 0.19
N PHE A 127 5.75 -19.00 1.43
CA PHE A 127 4.78 -18.40 2.32
C PHE A 127 5.37 -17.11 2.90
N THR A 128 4.59 -16.04 2.94
CA THR A 128 5.00 -14.77 3.53
C THR A 128 3.85 -14.17 4.32
N ASN A 129 4.17 -13.61 5.47
CA ASN A 129 3.26 -12.81 6.28
C ASN A 129 3.98 -11.53 6.71
N SER A 130 3.31 -10.39 6.61
CA SER A 130 3.91 -9.10 6.92
C SER A 130 2.93 -8.09 7.49
N LEU A 131 3.46 -7.14 8.24
CA LEU A 131 2.76 -5.98 8.77
C LEU A 131 3.47 -4.74 8.24
N HIS A 132 2.69 -3.81 7.70
CA HIS A 132 3.14 -2.59 7.07
C HIS A 132 2.50 -1.41 7.78
N VAL A 133 3.31 -0.43 8.15
CA VAL A 133 2.85 0.84 8.67
C VAL A 133 3.42 1.94 7.81
N ALA A 134 2.58 2.86 7.35
CA ALA A 134 3.00 4.04 6.61
C ALA A 134 2.33 5.28 7.19
N ALA A 135 3.12 6.31 7.50
CA ALA A 135 2.64 7.62 7.93
C ALA A 135 3.06 8.68 6.91
N TYR A 136 2.11 9.41 6.33
CA TYR A 136 2.37 10.35 5.25
C TYR A 136 1.41 11.55 5.24
N ASN A 137 1.85 12.69 4.75
CA ASN A 137 1.04 13.92 4.66
C ASN A 137 0.83 14.41 3.21
N GLY A 138 1.09 13.55 2.22
CA GLY A 138 0.74 13.79 0.82
C GLY A 138 0.62 12.49 0.01
N GLY A 139 -0.06 12.58 -1.14
CA GLY A 139 -0.33 11.44 -2.03
C GLY A 139 -1.78 10.95 -1.98
N LEU A 140 -1.96 9.67 -2.33
CA LEU A 140 -3.21 8.92 -2.17
C LEU A 140 -3.59 8.83 -0.69
N GLY A 141 -4.88 8.77 -0.36
CA GLY A 141 -5.36 8.68 1.03
C GLY A 141 -5.28 9.96 1.86
N VAL A 142 -4.64 11.03 1.37
CA VAL A 142 -4.59 12.34 2.06
C VAL A 142 -5.63 13.30 1.52
N GLY A 143 -6.52 13.83 2.37
CA GLY A 143 -7.52 14.83 1.96
C GLY A 143 -6.88 16.11 1.40
N VAL A 144 -7.51 16.71 0.38
CA VAL A 144 -7.05 17.98 -0.21
C VAL A 144 -7.07 19.10 0.85
N GLY A 145 -5.94 19.79 1.02
CA GLY A 145 -5.83 20.97 1.89
C GLY A 145 -5.61 20.67 3.38
N LYS A 146 -5.48 19.41 3.81
CA LYS A 146 -5.17 19.05 5.20
C LYS A 146 -3.66 18.89 5.42
N ASN A 147 -3.17 19.34 6.57
CA ASN A 147 -1.76 19.21 6.99
C ASN A 147 -1.51 17.99 7.89
N ASN A 148 -2.55 17.23 8.24
CA ASN A 148 -2.44 16.10 9.17
C ASN A 148 -1.82 14.89 8.49
N PHE A 149 -1.05 14.13 9.26
CA PHE A 149 -0.54 12.83 8.82
C PHE A 149 -1.70 11.84 8.66
N THR A 150 -1.57 11.02 7.63
CA THR A 150 -2.39 9.85 7.36
C THR A 150 -1.55 8.64 7.71
N VAL A 151 -2.09 7.78 8.55
CA VAL A 151 -1.54 6.47 8.89
C VAL A 151 -2.30 5.39 8.13
N ASP A 152 -1.55 4.51 7.47
CA ASP A 152 -1.98 3.22 6.93
C ASP A 152 -1.34 2.10 7.74
N VAL A 153 -2.16 1.09 8.08
CA VAL A 153 -1.71 -0.17 8.66
C VAL A 153 -2.24 -1.30 7.79
N THR A 154 -1.35 -2.08 7.18
CA THR A 154 -1.72 -3.24 6.36
C THR A 154 -1.08 -4.51 6.91
N ALA A 155 -1.90 -5.49 7.24
CA ALA A 155 -1.47 -6.87 7.42
C ALA A 155 -1.59 -7.61 6.08
N ALA A 156 -0.59 -8.40 5.71
CA ALA A 156 -0.58 -9.15 4.47
C ALA A 156 -0.17 -10.60 4.72
N ILE A 157 -0.82 -11.50 4.00
CA ILE A 157 -0.47 -12.92 3.92
C ILE A 157 -0.44 -13.31 2.45
N ASN A 158 0.60 -14.00 2.01
CA ASN A 158 0.78 -14.35 0.61
C ASN A 158 1.43 -15.72 0.45
N LEU A 159 0.83 -16.53 -0.41
CA LEU A 159 1.31 -17.84 -0.83
C LEU A 159 1.85 -17.73 -2.25
N THR A 160 2.98 -18.35 -2.52
CA THR A 160 3.61 -18.36 -3.84
C THR A 160 3.91 -19.81 -4.22
N ALA A 161 3.57 -20.20 -5.44
CA ALA A 161 3.99 -21.45 -6.05
C ALA A 161 4.84 -21.12 -7.27
N GLY A 162 6.02 -21.71 -7.38
CA GLY A 162 6.95 -21.35 -8.44
C GLY A 162 8.14 -22.27 -8.55
N GLY A 163 8.91 -22.09 -9.62
CA GLY A 163 10.07 -22.89 -9.93
C GLY A 163 11.30 -22.05 -10.29
N GLY A 164 12.47 -22.65 -10.08
CA GLY A 164 13.76 -22.04 -10.37
C GLY A 164 14.17 -20.96 -9.35
N HIS A 165 15.33 -20.36 -9.61
CA HIS A 165 15.87 -19.25 -8.84
C HIS A 165 16.16 -18.09 -9.80
N GLY A 166 15.61 -16.92 -9.50
CA GLY A 166 15.80 -15.69 -10.25
C GLY A 166 16.29 -14.56 -9.35
N THR A 167 16.63 -13.42 -9.94
CA THR A 167 16.96 -12.21 -9.19
C THR A 167 15.78 -11.85 -8.28
N PRO A 168 15.96 -11.64 -6.97
CA PRO A 168 14.85 -11.29 -6.09
C PRO A 168 14.11 -10.03 -6.59
N LEU A 169 12.79 -10.14 -6.79
CA LEU A 169 11.95 -9.01 -7.23
C LEU A 169 11.01 -8.56 -6.10
N GLN A 170 10.78 -7.25 -6.06
CA GLN A 170 9.90 -6.63 -5.07
C GLN A 170 8.43 -6.91 -5.41
N SER A 171 7.67 -7.28 -4.40
CA SER A 171 6.21 -7.28 -4.42
C SER A 171 5.68 -6.27 -3.40
N TYR A 172 4.47 -5.77 -3.60
CA TYR A 172 3.86 -4.76 -2.76
C TYR A 172 2.59 -5.31 -2.14
N SER A 173 2.34 -5.00 -0.88
CA SER A 173 1.13 -5.48 -0.20
C SER A 173 -0.09 -4.68 -0.67
N SER A 174 -0.25 -3.44 -0.22
CA SER A 174 -1.42 -2.61 -0.59
C SER A 174 -1.10 -1.51 -1.60
N ASN A 175 0.12 -0.98 -1.56
CA ASN A 175 0.54 0.13 -2.41
C ASN A 175 2.07 0.13 -2.62
N TYR A 176 2.57 1.02 -3.51
CA TYR A 176 3.97 1.02 -3.94
C TYR A 176 4.95 1.48 -2.84
N ASN A 177 4.41 1.85 -1.67
CA ASN A 177 5.12 2.26 -0.46
C ASN A 177 5.14 1.19 0.63
N SER A 178 4.41 0.09 0.43
CA SER A 178 4.35 -1.05 1.35
C SER A 178 5.01 -2.28 0.70
N PRO A 179 6.34 -2.24 0.44
CA PRO A 179 7.05 -3.40 -0.09
C PRO A 179 6.96 -4.57 0.90
N ILE A 180 6.59 -5.75 0.39
CA ILE A 180 6.67 -7.00 1.14
C ILE A 180 8.16 -7.22 1.49
N PRO A 181 8.52 -7.32 2.79
CA PRO A 181 9.92 -7.42 3.20
C PRO A 181 10.65 -8.65 2.67
N ASN A 182 9.91 -9.73 2.42
CA ASN A 182 10.41 -10.96 1.85
C ASN A 182 10.25 -10.91 0.33
N LEU A 183 11.38 -10.85 -0.38
CA LEU A 183 11.41 -10.79 -1.85
C LEU A 183 11.05 -12.15 -2.45
N ASN A 184 10.37 -12.13 -3.60
CA ASN A 184 10.11 -13.34 -4.39
C ASN A 184 11.37 -13.69 -5.19
N ASP A 185 11.97 -14.85 -4.92
CA ASP A 185 13.19 -15.36 -5.56
C ASP A 185 12.95 -16.48 -6.58
N PHE A 186 11.69 -16.88 -6.82
CA PHE A 186 11.34 -17.82 -7.88
C PHE A 186 11.63 -17.20 -9.25
N LYS A 187 12.11 -18.01 -10.21
CA LYS A 187 12.29 -17.52 -11.59
C LYS A 187 10.95 -17.37 -12.31
N ASN A 188 10.06 -18.34 -12.11
CA ASN A 188 8.68 -18.29 -12.57
C ASN A 188 7.76 -18.62 -11.40
N SER A 189 6.73 -17.82 -11.16
CA SER A 189 5.82 -18.10 -10.05
C SER A 189 4.44 -17.49 -10.24
N PHE A 190 3.49 -18.05 -9.51
CA PHE A 190 2.19 -17.47 -9.25
C PHE A 190 2.06 -17.23 -7.75
N SER A 191 1.53 -16.08 -7.35
CA SER A 191 1.29 -15.74 -5.96
C SER A 191 -0.15 -15.31 -5.74
N TYR A 192 -0.71 -15.68 -4.60
CA TYR A 192 -2.03 -15.28 -4.17
C TYR A 192 -1.98 -14.89 -2.69
N GLY A 193 -2.59 -13.76 -2.36
CA GLY A 193 -2.57 -13.21 -1.00
C GLY A 193 -3.85 -12.50 -0.60
N GLN A 194 -3.91 -12.20 0.70
CA GLN A 194 -4.94 -11.38 1.31
C GLN A 194 -4.30 -10.24 2.08
N LEU A 195 -4.95 -9.10 2.03
CA LEU A 195 -4.51 -7.84 2.59
C LEU A 195 -5.63 -7.33 3.49
N LEU A 196 -5.27 -6.92 4.70
CA LEU A 196 -6.16 -6.32 5.68
C LEU A 196 -5.62 -4.93 6.00
N THR A 197 -6.31 -3.90 5.53
CA THR A 197 -5.83 -2.51 5.61
C THR A 197 -6.77 -1.64 6.42
N TRP A 198 -6.19 -0.86 7.33
CA TRP A 198 -6.86 0.24 8.00
C TRP A 198 -6.19 1.56 7.61
N ASN A 199 -7.00 2.55 7.22
CA ASN A 199 -6.55 3.90 6.92
C ASN A 199 -7.21 4.89 7.87
N SER A 200 -6.38 5.70 8.52
CA SER A 200 -6.82 6.72 9.49
C SER A 200 -7.76 7.78 8.91
N ASN A 201 -7.58 8.25 7.67
CA ASN A 201 -8.44 9.30 7.10
C ASN A 201 -9.82 8.78 6.71
N VAL A 202 -9.89 7.57 6.14
CA VAL A 202 -11.17 6.93 5.80
C VAL A 202 -12.02 6.72 7.06
N ASN A 203 -11.36 6.43 8.18
CA ASN A 203 -12.00 6.08 9.45
C ASN A 203 -11.95 7.22 10.49
N ASN A 204 -11.68 8.47 10.09
CA ASN A 204 -11.65 9.65 10.97
C ASN A 204 -10.77 9.48 12.24
N ASN A 205 -9.64 8.78 12.12
CA ASN A 205 -8.72 8.41 13.20
C ASN A 205 -9.34 7.52 14.30
N GLN A 206 -10.47 6.89 14.01
CA GLN A 206 -11.07 5.90 14.89
C GLN A 206 -10.72 4.50 14.38
N PHE A 207 -10.44 3.61 15.32
CA PHE A 207 -10.16 2.21 15.01
C PHE A 207 -11.35 1.34 15.45
N SER A 208 -11.89 0.60 14.49
CA SER A 208 -12.78 -0.52 14.71
C SER A 208 -12.33 -1.70 13.85
N LEU A 209 -12.64 -2.92 14.29
CA LEU A 209 -12.45 -4.11 13.46
C LEU A 209 -13.32 -4.08 12.21
N ASP A 210 -14.48 -3.42 12.27
CA ASP A 210 -15.40 -3.25 11.13
C ASP A 210 -14.84 -2.28 10.07
N ASP A 211 -13.84 -1.48 10.45
CA ASP A 211 -13.21 -0.50 9.59
C ASP A 211 -12.01 -1.07 8.80
N ILE A 212 -11.63 -2.33 9.07
CA ILE A 212 -10.60 -3.03 8.32
C ILE A 212 -11.16 -3.40 6.95
N GLN A 213 -10.46 -2.98 5.90
CA GLN A 213 -10.78 -3.35 4.54
C GLN A 213 -10.00 -4.61 4.14
N ARG A 214 -10.68 -5.55 3.47
CA ARG A 214 -10.05 -6.73 2.88
C ARG A 214 -9.85 -6.58 1.38
N GLN A 215 -8.61 -6.78 0.92
CA GLN A 215 -8.28 -6.90 -0.50
C GLN A 215 -7.63 -8.25 -0.80
N GLY A 216 -7.77 -8.72 -2.03
CA GLY A 216 -6.92 -9.78 -2.55
C GLY A 216 -5.69 -9.24 -3.24
N MET A 217 -4.68 -10.09 -3.35
CA MET A 217 -3.51 -9.87 -4.17
C MET A 217 -3.28 -11.08 -5.07
N ILE A 218 -3.01 -10.83 -6.34
CA ILE A 218 -2.62 -11.83 -7.33
C ILE A 218 -1.30 -11.37 -7.92
N GLY A 219 -0.34 -12.29 -8.08
CA GLY A 219 0.93 -12.00 -8.71
C GLY A 219 1.37 -13.12 -9.63
N PHE A 220 2.13 -12.74 -10.64
CA PHE A 220 2.72 -13.63 -11.62
C PHE A 220 4.11 -13.13 -11.94
N ARG A 221 5.06 -14.06 -12.02
CA ARG A 221 6.43 -13.77 -12.41
C ARG A 221 6.87 -14.69 -13.54
N LEU A 222 7.53 -14.12 -14.54
CA LEU A 222 8.19 -14.84 -15.61
C LEU A 222 9.56 -14.22 -15.90
N GLY A 223 10.61 -14.90 -15.44
CA GLY A 223 11.99 -14.41 -15.50
C GLY A 223 12.17 -13.10 -14.73
N ASP A 224 12.46 -12.04 -15.48
CA ASP A 224 12.74 -10.70 -14.96
C ASP A 224 11.52 -9.77 -14.97
N PHE A 225 10.34 -10.30 -15.28
CA PHE A 225 9.08 -9.57 -15.20
C PHE A 225 8.24 -10.09 -14.04
N ASN A 226 7.88 -9.20 -13.11
CA ASN A 226 6.94 -9.47 -12.04
C ASN A 226 5.71 -8.57 -12.21
N VAL A 227 4.53 -9.18 -12.27
CA VAL A 227 3.25 -8.48 -12.29
C VAL A 227 2.55 -8.78 -10.98
N SER A 228 2.07 -7.74 -10.30
CA SER A 228 1.28 -7.87 -9.08
C SER A 228 0.07 -6.96 -9.19
N SER A 229 -1.08 -7.46 -8.79
CA SER A 229 -2.32 -6.69 -8.73
C SER A 229 -3.02 -6.95 -7.42
N ASN A 230 -3.68 -5.94 -6.89
CA ASN A 230 -4.55 -6.05 -5.72
C ASN A 230 -5.88 -5.39 -6.02
N ASN A 231 -6.96 -5.91 -5.45
CA ASN A 231 -8.29 -5.33 -5.59
C ASN A 231 -9.18 -5.77 -4.42
N ASP A 232 -10.14 -4.94 -4.03
CA ASP A 232 -11.09 -5.23 -2.97
C ASP A 232 -12.38 -5.91 -3.45
N THR A 233 -12.52 -6.14 -4.76
CA THR A 233 -13.63 -6.91 -5.30
C THR A 233 -13.68 -8.34 -4.74
N SER A 234 -14.88 -8.83 -4.49
CA SER A 234 -15.09 -10.20 -4.02
C SER A 234 -14.79 -11.25 -5.10
N MET A 235 -14.82 -10.86 -6.38
CA MET A 235 -14.62 -11.76 -7.52
C MET A 235 -13.12 -11.93 -7.82
N LEU A 236 -12.60 -13.16 -7.80
CA LEU A 236 -11.18 -13.52 -7.99
C LEU A 236 -10.22 -13.07 -6.86
N TYR A 237 -10.39 -11.87 -6.32
CA TYR A 237 -9.56 -11.31 -5.26
C TYR A 237 -10.07 -11.65 -3.84
N PHE A 238 -11.31 -12.14 -3.71
CA PHE A 238 -11.93 -12.43 -2.41
C PHE A 238 -11.89 -11.25 -1.42
N GLY A 239 -11.87 -10.01 -1.93
CA GLY A 239 -11.98 -8.82 -1.10
C GLY A 239 -13.38 -8.68 -0.48
N ASP A 240 -13.61 -7.59 0.25
CA ASP A 240 -14.89 -7.32 0.91
C ASP A 240 -15.90 -6.53 0.06
N GLY A 241 -15.50 -6.02 -1.11
CA GLY A 241 -16.31 -5.11 -1.93
C GLY A 241 -16.65 -3.82 -1.18
N GLY A 242 -15.78 -3.43 -0.26
CA GLY A 242 -15.98 -2.29 0.63
C GLY A 242 -15.81 -0.95 -0.05
N ASP A 243 -15.12 -0.92 -1.20
CA ASP A 243 -14.97 0.22 -2.10
C ASP A 243 -14.53 1.50 -1.35
N ARG A 244 -13.57 1.33 -0.44
CA ARG A 244 -13.04 2.38 0.45
C ARG A 244 -11.55 2.17 0.65
N SER A 245 -10.82 3.18 1.09
CA SER A 245 -9.37 3.12 1.23
C SER A 245 -8.68 2.64 -0.06
N TRP A 246 -7.88 1.57 -0.02
CA TRP A 246 -7.16 1.10 -1.20
C TRP A 246 -8.10 0.18 -1.98
N THR A 247 -8.49 0.55 -3.20
CA THR A 247 -9.53 -0.18 -3.93
C THR A 247 -8.97 -1.01 -5.09
N GLY A 248 -7.80 -0.62 -5.60
CA GLY A 248 -7.13 -1.37 -6.64
C GLY A 248 -5.68 -0.98 -6.84
N GLY A 249 -4.95 -1.88 -7.49
CA GLY A 249 -3.57 -1.66 -7.87
C GLY A 249 -3.10 -2.67 -8.90
N LEU A 250 -2.21 -2.22 -9.78
CA LEU A 250 -1.48 -3.04 -10.73
C LEU A 250 -0.04 -2.53 -10.79
N THR A 251 0.93 -3.41 -10.66
CA THR A 251 2.35 -3.10 -10.73
C THR A 251 3.04 -4.08 -11.65
N VAL A 252 3.89 -3.56 -12.53
CA VAL A 252 4.83 -4.32 -13.35
C VAL A 252 6.23 -3.90 -12.95
N SER A 253 7.01 -4.83 -12.42
CA SER A 253 8.37 -4.61 -11.95
C SER A 253 9.37 -5.40 -12.77
N THR A 254 10.47 -4.75 -13.13
CA THR A 254 11.67 -5.33 -13.73
C THR A 254 12.88 -4.98 -12.86
N PRO A 255 14.08 -5.56 -13.10
CA PRO A 255 15.30 -5.15 -12.39
C PRO A 255 15.65 -3.66 -12.54
N LEU A 256 15.22 -3.00 -13.63
CA LEU A 256 15.64 -1.64 -13.98
C LEU A 256 14.57 -0.59 -13.65
N PHE A 257 13.30 -0.92 -13.89
CA PHE A 257 12.20 0.02 -13.72
C PHE A 257 10.93 -0.70 -13.24
N GLU A 258 10.03 0.08 -12.65
CA GLU A 258 8.69 -0.33 -12.25
C GLU A 258 7.67 0.66 -12.80
N VAL A 259 6.52 0.14 -13.24
CA VAL A 259 5.36 0.95 -13.61
C VAL A 259 4.19 0.43 -12.83
N GLY A 260 3.36 1.31 -12.30
CA GLY A 260 2.15 0.86 -11.64
C GLY A 260 1.03 1.87 -11.67
N PHE A 261 -0.14 1.38 -11.35
CA PHE A 261 -1.38 2.11 -11.18
C PHE A 261 -1.96 1.74 -9.83
N GLN A 262 -2.48 2.71 -9.09
CA GLN A 262 -3.12 2.50 -7.79
C GLN A 262 -4.27 3.47 -7.61
N ASP A 263 -5.34 3.00 -6.97
CA ASP A 263 -6.50 3.80 -6.67
C ASP A 263 -6.87 3.73 -5.19
N PHE A 264 -7.29 4.89 -4.69
CA PHE A 264 -7.75 5.11 -3.35
C PHE A 264 -9.12 5.76 -3.39
N SER A 265 -10.07 5.25 -2.63
CA SER A 265 -11.46 5.72 -2.61
C SER A 265 -11.87 6.11 -1.19
N GLY A 266 -12.58 7.23 -1.03
CA GLY A 266 -13.22 7.55 0.24
C GLY A 266 -14.41 6.64 0.51
N LYS A 267 -14.75 6.41 1.79
CA LYS A 267 -15.94 5.63 2.16
C LYS A 267 -17.21 6.26 1.58
N TYR A 268 -18.11 5.48 0.99
CA TYR A 268 -19.40 5.95 0.52
C TYR A 268 -20.45 5.97 1.63
N THR A 269 -21.61 6.59 1.37
CA THR A 269 -22.73 6.67 2.31
C THR A 269 -23.57 5.40 2.23
N GLU A 270 -23.34 4.47 3.15
CA GLU A 270 -23.90 3.10 3.09
C GLU A 270 -25.44 3.01 3.04
N ASN A 271 -26.14 4.03 3.56
CA ASN A 271 -27.60 4.10 3.68
C ASN A 271 -28.24 5.09 2.69
N ALA A 272 -27.48 5.59 1.71
CA ALA A 272 -28.08 6.40 0.66
C ALA A 272 -28.97 5.55 -0.26
N ALA A 273 -29.86 6.22 -1.00
CA ALA A 273 -30.95 5.56 -1.73
C ALA A 273 -30.43 4.58 -2.79
N SER A 274 -29.39 4.96 -3.53
CA SER A 274 -28.78 4.14 -4.59
C SER A 274 -28.12 2.88 -4.01
N GLU A 275 -27.42 3.01 -2.89
CA GLU A 275 -26.71 1.94 -2.18
C GLU A 275 -27.70 0.94 -1.58
N THR A 276 -28.78 1.43 -1.00
CA THR A 276 -29.86 0.59 -0.45
C THR A 276 -30.58 -0.18 -1.56
N LYS A 277 -30.83 0.48 -2.70
CA LYS A 277 -31.41 -0.16 -3.88
C LYS A 277 -30.47 -1.23 -4.46
N LEU A 278 -29.17 -0.93 -4.58
CA LEU A 278 -28.14 -1.85 -5.02
C LEU A 278 -28.08 -3.11 -4.14
N LYS A 279 -28.05 -2.93 -2.81
CA LYS A 279 -28.06 -4.03 -1.84
C LYS A 279 -29.31 -4.90 -1.98
N THR A 280 -30.47 -4.29 -2.14
CA THR A 280 -31.76 -5.00 -2.33
C THR A 280 -31.75 -5.84 -3.61
N LEU A 281 -31.31 -5.27 -4.73
CA LEU A 281 -31.22 -5.98 -6.01
C LEU A 281 -30.25 -7.17 -5.93
N ARG A 282 -29.04 -6.96 -5.38
CA ARG A 282 -28.04 -8.02 -5.20
C ARG A 282 -28.56 -9.16 -4.31
N LYS A 283 -29.28 -8.81 -3.22
CA LYS A 283 -29.89 -9.81 -2.34
C LYS A 283 -30.96 -10.62 -3.08
N ALA A 284 -31.85 -9.99 -3.82
CA ALA A 284 -32.88 -10.69 -4.60
C ALA A 284 -32.26 -11.66 -5.63
N ILE A 285 -31.22 -11.24 -6.36
CA ILE A 285 -30.50 -12.10 -7.31
C ILE A 285 -29.87 -13.30 -6.60
N LYS A 286 -29.23 -13.07 -5.44
CA LYS A 286 -28.61 -14.14 -4.64
C LYS A 286 -29.64 -15.15 -4.15
N ASP A 287 -30.78 -14.68 -3.64
CA ASP A 287 -31.86 -15.52 -3.13
C ASP A 287 -32.47 -16.39 -4.25
N ILE A 288 -32.68 -15.83 -5.45
CA ILE A 288 -33.13 -16.58 -6.62
C ILE A 288 -32.09 -17.64 -7.03
N LYS A 289 -30.80 -17.27 -7.10
CA LYS A 289 -29.73 -18.22 -7.46
C LYS A 289 -29.62 -19.39 -6.47
N ALA A 290 -29.91 -19.15 -5.19
CA ALA A 290 -29.89 -20.15 -4.12
C ALA A 290 -31.16 -21.03 -4.03
N SER A 291 -32.25 -20.65 -4.69
CA SER A 291 -33.52 -21.41 -4.66
C SER A 291 -33.45 -22.76 -5.41
N ASP A 292 -34.46 -23.61 -5.22
CA ASP A 292 -34.55 -24.93 -5.88
C ASP A 292 -35.05 -24.88 -7.34
N LEU A 293 -35.19 -23.69 -7.91
CA LEU A 293 -35.64 -23.49 -9.30
C LEU A 293 -34.67 -24.12 -10.32
N SER A 294 -35.19 -24.47 -11.49
CA SER A 294 -34.36 -24.91 -12.62
C SER A 294 -33.44 -23.79 -13.09
N LYS A 295 -32.35 -24.14 -13.79
CA LYS A 295 -31.39 -23.15 -14.33
C LYS A 295 -32.07 -22.12 -15.24
N THR A 296 -33.03 -22.55 -16.04
CA THR A 296 -33.76 -21.68 -16.98
C THR A 296 -34.66 -20.71 -16.21
N GLU A 297 -35.43 -21.19 -15.24
CA GLU A 297 -36.29 -20.32 -14.41
C GLU A 297 -35.48 -19.33 -13.59
N LYS A 298 -34.29 -19.74 -13.09
CA LYS A 298 -33.37 -18.83 -12.41
C LYS A 298 -32.93 -17.71 -13.35
N ALA A 299 -32.52 -18.04 -14.57
CA ALA A 299 -32.07 -17.05 -15.55
C ALA A 299 -33.19 -16.06 -15.94
N GLU A 300 -34.41 -16.55 -16.17
CA GLU A 300 -35.57 -15.70 -16.48
C GLU A 300 -35.91 -14.76 -15.33
N LYS A 301 -35.91 -15.26 -14.09
CA LYS A 301 -36.23 -14.45 -12.91
C LYS A 301 -35.12 -13.47 -12.57
N THR A 302 -33.84 -13.82 -12.75
CA THR A 302 -32.74 -12.86 -12.50
C THR A 302 -32.65 -11.79 -13.57
N ALA A 303 -33.05 -12.06 -14.82
CA ALA A 303 -32.93 -11.12 -15.94
C ALA A 303 -33.56 -9.74 -15.67
N ILE A 304 -34.71 -9.70 -14.99
CA ILE A 304 -35.36 -8.43 -14.61
C ILE A 304 -34.50 -7.65 -13.60
N PHE A 305 -33.96 -8.33 -12.59
CA PHE A 305 -33.09 -7.70 -11.59
C PHE A 305 -31.73 -7.31 -12.16
N ASP A 306 -31.16 -8.12 -13.06
CA ASP A 306 -29.90 -7.85 -13.76
C ASP A 306 -30.06 -6.58 -14.64
N LYS A 307 -31.20 -6.41 -15.30
CA LYS A 307 -31.51 -5.18 -16.05
C LYS A 307 -31.61 -3.96 -15.14
N GLN A 308 -32.36 -4.06 -14.03
CA GLN A 308 -32.48 -2.97 -13.06
C GLN A 308 -31.14 -2.61 -12.41
N LEU A 309 -30.26 -3.60 -12.23
CA LEU A 309 -28.90 -3.41 -11.73
C LEU A 309 -28.08 -2.59 -12.72
N SER A 310 -28.04 -2.98 -13.99
CA SER A 310 -27.32 -2.23 -15.04
C SER A 310 -27.85 -0.80 -15.18
N GLU A 311 -29.18 -0.60 -15.22
CA GLU A 311 -29.78 0.74 -15.27
C GLU A 311 -29.39 1.61 -14.06
N LEU A 312 -29.25 1.00 -12.88
CA LEU A 312 -28.79 1.71 -11.69
C LEU A 312 -27.31 2.07 -11.78
N THR A 313 -26.46 1.23 -12.38
CA THR A 313 -24.99 1.34 -12.25
C THR A 313 -24.30 1.98 -13.45
N ASP A 314 -24.88 1.94 -14.65
CA ASP A 314 -24.24 2.36 -15.91
C ASP A 314 -23.62 3.77 -15.85
N ASN A 315 -24.29 4.71 -15.18
CA ASN A 315 -23.80 6.08 -15.01
C ASN A 315 -23.93 6.68 -13.62
N SER A 316 -24.28 5.87 -12.63
CA SER A 316 -24.41 6.36 -11.26
C SER A 316 -23.09 6.28 -10.49
N LEU A 317 -22.94 7.21 -9.56
CA LEU A 317 -21.81 7.26 -8.66
C LEU A 317 -22.26 6.89 -7.26
N HIS A 318 -21.33 6.34 -6.47
CA HIS A 318 -21.48 6.25 -5.04
C HIS A 318 -21.76 7.62 -4.42
N THR A 319 -22.68 7.64 -3.46
CA THR A 319 -23.03 8.84 -2.72
C THR A 319 -21.93 9.15 -1.71
N GLN A 320 -21.24 10.27 -1.90
CA GLN A 320 -20.17 10.73 -1.02
C GLN A 320 -20.34 12.20 -0.66
N ASN A 321 -20.06 12.53 0.60
CA ASN A 321 -19.88 13.92 1.03
C ASN A 321 -18.55 14.49 0.50
N SER A 322 -18.36 15.81 0.64
CA SER A 322 -17.18 16.50 0.11
C SER A 322 -15.86 15.97 0.67
N TYR A 323 -15.82 15.55 1.93
CA TYR A 323 -14.61 15.00 2.54
C TYR A 323 -14.26 13.64 1.96
N GLN A 324 -15.23 12.73 1.89
CA GLN A 324 -15.06 11.40 1.31
C GLN A 324 -14.61 11.48 -0.14
N ARG A 325 -15.27 12.33 -0.94
CA ARG A 325 -14.93 12.53 -2.36
C ARG A 325 -13.51 13.05 -2.54
N ASN A 326 -13.04 13.94 -1.66
CA ASN A 326 -11.67 14.48 -1.71
C ASN A 326 -10.57 13.44 -1.42
N LEU A 327 -10.93 12.24 -0.96
CA LEU A 327 -10.00 11.12 -0.81
C LEU A 327 -9.86 10.30 -2.09
N ASN A 328 -10.82 10.37 -3.01
CA ASN A 328 -10.83 9.61 -4.26
C ASN A 328 -9.68 10.06 -5.16
N LYS A 329 -8.62 9.28 -5.27
CA LYS A 329 -7.49 9.58 -6.13
C LYS A 329 -6.98 8.30 -6.76
N ALA A 330 -6.56 8.39 -8.02
CA ALA A 330 -5.75 7.35 -8.62
C ALA A 330 -4.40 7.92 -9.01
N SER A 331 -3.38 7.07 -9.01
CA SER A 331 -2.00 7.41 -9.33
C SER A 331 -1.48 6.40 -10.34
N THR A 332 -0.94 6.89 -11.45
CA THR A 332 -0.07 6.09 -12.33
C THR A 332 1.36 6.52 -12.09
N TYR A 333 2.24 5.60 -11.71
CA TYR A 333 3.63 5.91 -11.41
C TYR A 333 4.60 5.16 -12.31
N PHE A 334 5.75 5.80 -12.53
CA PHE A 334 6.93 5.20 -13.14
C PHE A 334 8.09 5.37 -12.17
N ARG A 335 8.82 4.30 -11.88
CA ARG A 335 9.96 4.29 -10.97
C ARG A 335 11.19 3.70 -11.65
N ILE A 336 12.32 4.36 -11.50
CA ILE A 336 13.63 3.79 -11.85
C ILE A 336 14.30 3.38 -10.54
N ASN A 337 14.76 2.13 -10.50
CA ASN A 337 15.47 1.57 -9.36
C ASN A 337 16.97 1.49 -9.68
N ASN A 338 17.81 2.01 -8.79
CA ASN A 338 19.26 1.93 -8.92
C ASN A 338 19.92 1.76 -7.54
N ASN A 339 20.35 0.54 -7.23
CA ASN A 339 21.15 0.22 -6.04
C ASN A 339 20.56 0.77 -4.73
N GLY A 340 19.27 0.53 -4.50
CA GLY A 340 18.53 1.01 -3.32
C GLY A 340 18.05 2.46 -3.40
N ASN A 341 18.47 3.22 -4.41
CA ASN A 341 17.87 4.51 -4.73
C ASN A 341 16.72 4.32 -5.70
N ASN A 342 15.68 5.14 -5.54
CA ASN A 342 14.62 5.24 -6.51
C ASN A 342 14.25 6.68 -6.82
N ALA A 343 13.88 6.89 -8.08
CA ALA A 343 13.21 8.09 -8.54
C ALA A 343 11.85 7.65 -9.09
N THR A 344 10.77 8.18 -8.54
CA THR A 344 9.39 7.87 -8.92
C THR A 344 8.72 9.14 -9.45
N ILE A 345 8.13 9.06 -10.64
CA ILE A 345 7.22 10.09 -11.16
C ILE A 345 5.82 9.52 -10.99
N ASP A 346 4.91 10.29 -10.40
CA ASP A 346 3.54 9.92 -10.10
C ASP A 346 2.58 10.89 -10.79
N PHE A 347 1.62 10.35 -11.54
CA PHE A 347 0.55 11.07 -12.19
C PHE A 347 -0.75 10.76 -11.47
N ILE A 348 -1.19 11.69 -10.62
CA ILE A 348 -2.50 11.63 -9.98
C ILE A 348 -3.55 12.00 -11.04
N GLY A 349 -4.52 11.13 -11.24
CA GLY A 349 -5.50 11.22 -12.32
C GLY A 349 -6.76 10.41 -12.05
N ASP A 350 -7.43 10.06 -13.15
CA ASP A 350 -8.66 9.26 -13.15
C ASP A 350 -8.38 7.77 -12.87
N ALA A 351 -9.31 7.11 -12.18
CA ALA A 351 -9.20 5.71 -11.81
C ALA A 351 -9.73 4.77 -12.90
N TRP A 352 -9.13 4.83 -14.09
CA TRP A 352 -9.59 4.10 -15.27
C TRP A 352 -9.75 2.59 -15.03
N LEU A 353 -8.83 1.96 -14.28
CA LEU A 353 -8.87 0.52 -14.00
C LEU A 353 -10.03 0.15 -13.07
N GLN A 354 -10.21 0.88 -11.97
CA GLN A 354 -11.31 0.65 -11.04
C GLN A 354 -12.66 0.92 -11.71
N ASN A 355 -12.76 1.99 -12.49
CA ASN A 355 -13.96 2.31 -13.28
C ASN A 355 -14.29 1.21 -14.31
N PHE A 356 -13.28 0.58 -14.92
CA PHE A 356 -13.49 -0.55 -15.83
C PHE A 356 -14.02 -1.80 -15.09
N ILE A 357 -13.45 -2.12 -13.92
CA ILE A 357 -13.91 -3.23 -13.07
C ILE A 357 -15.36 -3.02 -12.66
N HIS A 358 -15.67 -1.84 -12.11
CA HIS A 358 -17.02 -1.46 -11.68
C HIS A 358 -18.07 -1.58 -12.80
N ARG A 359 -17.74 -1.16 -14.02
CA ARG A 359 -18.60 -1.38 -15.20
C ARG A 359 -18.80 -2.86 -15.51
N SER A 360 -17.74 -3.67 -15.37
CA SER A 360 -17.79 -5.09 -15.71
C SER A 360 -18.61 -5.92 -14.72
N ILE A 361 -18.72 -5.47 -13.46
CA ILE A 361 -19.47 -6.17 -12.40
C ILE A 361 -20.82 -5.50 -12.06
N ASN A 362 -21.24 -4.50 -12.84
CA ASN A 362 -22.42 -3.67 -12.56
C ASN A 362 -22.41 -3.15 -11.11
N ASP A 363 -21.45 -2.29 -10.80
CA ASP A 363 -21.33 -1.57 -9.53
C ASP A 363 -21.32 -0.04 -9.72
N LEU A 364 -21.61 0.68 -8.63
CA LEU A 364 -21.61 2.14 -8.59
C LEU A 364 -20.17 2.67 -8.61
N ARG A 365 -19.89 3.66 -9.45
CA ARG A 365 -18.50 4.16 -9.62
C ARG A 365 -18.17 5.29 -8.63
N PHE A 366 -16.90 5.69 -8.58
CA PHE A 366 -16.45 6.87 -7.83
C PHE A 366 -16.08 8.03 -8.74
N ASP A 367 -16.11 9.23 -8.16
CA ASP A 367 -15.73 10.48 -8.82
C ASP A 367 -14.26 10.82 -8.50
N TYR A 368 -13.37 10.77 -9.51
CA TYR A 368 -11.94 11.03 -9.38
C TYR A 368 -11.57 12.33 -10.12
N GLN A 369 -11.86 13.49 -9.52
CA GLN A 369 -11.69 14.80 -10.18
C GLN A 369 -10.28 15.40 -10.08
N HIS A 370 -9.26 14.60 -9.73
CA HIS A 370 -7.94 15.13 -9.42
C HIS A 370 -6.93 14.81 -10.50
N GLN A 371 -6.45 15.82 -11.21
CA GLN A 371 -5.32 15.71 -12.15
C GLN A 371 -4.13 16.52 -11.63
N LYS A 372 -3.01 15.84 -11.33
CA LYS A 372 -1.78 16.48 -10.86
C LYS A 372 -0.56 15.57 -11.06
N THR A 373 0.57 16.14 -11.48
CA THR A 373 1.85 15.41 -11.53
C THR A 373 2.67 15.66 -10.26
N GLU A 374 3.28 14.61 -9.73
CA GLU A 374 4.13 14.63 -8.55
C GLU A 374 5.44 13.86 -8.82
N LEU A 375 6.54 14.31 -8.22
CA LEU A 375 7.85 13.65 -8.34
C LEU A 375 8.31 13.25 -6.96
N TRP A 376 8.62 11.99 -6.73
CA TRP A 376 9.10 11.44 -5.47
C TRP A 376 10.51 10.88 -5.62
N GLY A 377 11.38 11.19 -4.65
CA GLY A 377 12.71 10.59 -4.52
C GLY A 377 12.82 9.86 -3.19
N GLY A 378 13.40 8.67 -3.20
CA GLY A 378 13.52 7.85 -2.01
C GLY A 378 14.76 6.98 -2.03
N LYS A 379 15.25 6.65 -0.84
CA LYS A 379 16.23 5.59 -0.65
C LYS A 379 15.61 4.50 0.21
N THR A 380 15.60 3.29 -0.33
CA THR A 380 15.16 2.08 0.37
C THR A 380 16.38 1.54 1.11
N TYR A 381 16.27 1.37 2.42
CA TYR A 381 17.32 0.81 3.27
C TYR A 381 16.96 -0.61 3.68
#